data_AF-A0A086THN4-F1
#
_entry.id   AF-A0A086THN4-F1
#
_cell.length_a   1.000
_cell.length_b   1.000
_cell.length_c   1.000
_cell.angle_alpha   90.00
_cell.angle_beta   90.00
_cell.angle_gamma   90.00
#
_symmetry.space_group_name_H-M   'P 1'
#
loop_
_entity.id
_entity.type
_entity.pdbx_description
1 polymer ?
#
loop_
_entity_poly.entity_id
_entity_poly.type
_entity_poly.pdbx_seq_one_letter_code
_entity_poly.pdbx_strand_id
1 'polypeptide(L)'
;MGGRIDCYLDIASFYSYVAFADLVPNLDKLQAHGVHVEFHPVLIAGINNLSGNKPPWVIKAKAKYLSGDSKRAAERVGRSGLAFPRDFMSMALTTSPLRALHYIKANYPRATFLATMEIMFKKFWTPPHVNLTQDDKLTAVLAEAVDGSGKLLFTADDVSRIMAGREGMKDAVKAETQKAVDLGAFGAPWIWATNAKGEGASFFGSDRFNHIYAHLGIPFHDVTILPPSKLEGKSTADKSTSEAATAMQPLELTLIVAATRNMGIGLNGSMPWTGLRREMRYFARVTTRLPPQAAQTPGAVNAVIMGRKTWDSIPPKFRPLKNRLNIIVTRSAPTAAPSPSISITEPIRVSSLEQALKYAQARAVARVFVMGGAQIYEAALRLPETRRVLLTRIEQEFECDTFFNLHLGGGDTGTEGWTRRSRQELEEWTGEQVAEGGEEEAGTKYEFQMWEKTADGEDSRS
;
A
#
# COMPACT_ATOMS: atom_id res chain seq x y z
N MET A 1 -11.13 38.96 4.39
CA MET A 1 -9.75 38.41 4.44
C MET A 1 -9.80 37.09 3.75
N GLY A 2 -9.17 36.97 2.58
CA GLY A 2 -9.24 35.73 1.82
C GLY A 2 -8.02 35.60 0.93
N GLY A 3 -7.64 34.36 0.64
CA GLY A 3 -6.53 34.05 -0.25
C GLY A 3 -7.02 33.39 -1.52
N ARG A 4 -6.09 33.07 -2.42
CA ARG A 4 -6.37 32.32 -3.63
C ARG A 4 -5.25 31.34 -3.91
N ILE A 5 -5.58 30.13 -4.33
CA ILE A 5 -4.65 29.14 -4.85
C ILE A 5 -5.05 28.82 -6.28
N ASP A 6 -4.23 29.19 -7.26
CA ASP A 6 -4.37 28.79 -8.65
C ASP A 6 -3.44 27.59 -8.91
N CYS A 7 -4.02 26.43 -9.17
CA CYS A 7 -3.32 25.15 -9.29
C CYS A 7 -3.35 24.66 -10.74
N TYR A 8 -2.22 24.74 -11.42
CA TYR A 8 -2.04 24.40 -12.84
C TYR A 8 -1.59 22.94 -12.98
N LEU A 9 -2.45 22.13 -13.61
CA LEU A 9 -2.35 20.68 -13.62
C LEU A 9 -2.50 20.11 -15.04
N ASP A 10 -1.76 19.04 -15.32
CA ASP A 10 -1.96 18.20 -16.52
C ASP A 10 -2.25 16.77 -16.06
N ILE A 11 -3.19 16.09 -16.73
CA ILE A 11 -3.51 14.69 -16.49
C ILE A 11 -2.29 13.77 -16.72
N ALA A 12 -1.36 14.15 -17.61
CA ALA A 12 -0.10 13.42 -17.86
C ALA A 12 0.99 13.68 -16.82
N SER A 13 0.75 14.48 -15.79
CA SER A 13 1.69 14.63 -14.66
C SER A 13 1.22 13.84 -13.45
N PHE A 14 2.08 12.91 -13.01
CA PHE A 14 1.85 12.10 -11.81
C PHE A 14 1.70 12.99 -10.58
N TYR A 15 2.61 13.95 -10.40
CA TYR A 15 2.59 14.85 -9.27
C TYR A 15 1.41 15.84 -9.34
N SER A 16 0.87 16.12 -10.53
CA SER A 16 -0.39 16.87 -10.65
C SER A 16 -1.55 16.10 -10.05
N TYR A 17 -1.62 14.79 -10.26
CA TYR A 17 -2.63 13.97 -9.61
C TYR A 17 -2.45 13.96 -8.08
N VAL A 18 -1.21 13.83 -7.61
CA VAL A 18 -0.92 13.89 -6.15
C VAL A 18 -1.35 15.23 -5.56
N ALA A 19 -1.03 16.36 -6.20
CA ALA A 19 -1.44 17.68 -5.73
C ALA A 19 -2.97 17.85 -5.74
N PHE A 20 -3.65 17.34 -6.78
CA PHE A 20 -5.11 17.34 -6.85
C PHE A 20 -5.72 16.51 -5.71
N ALA A 21 -5.22 15.30 -5.47
CA ALA A 21 -5.70 14.41 -4.42
C ALA A 21 -5.45 14.96 -3.00
N ASP A 22 -4.45 15.81 -2.82
CA ASP A 22 -4.18 16.52 -1.56
C ASP A 22 -5.13 17.71 -1.34
N LEU A 23 -5.34 18.53 -2.38
CA LEU A 23 -6.13 19.75 -2.29
C LEU A 23 -7.64 19.49 -2.18
N VAL A 24 -8.18 18.54 -2.94
CA VAL A 24 -9.64 18.32 -3.02
C VAL A 24 -10.28 18.03 -1.65
N PRO A 25 -9.74 17.15 -0.79
CA PRO A 25 -10.29 16.92 0.54
C PRO A 25 -10.20 18.13 1.49
N ASN A 26 -9.42 19.16 1.14
CA ASN A 26 -9.19 20.33 1.98
C ASN A 26 -9.92 21.59 1.47
N LEU A 27 -10.68 21.50 0.38
CA LEU A 27 -11.36 22.66 -0.23
C LEU A 27 -12.29 23.38 0.76
N ASP A 28 -13.10 22.65 1.54
CA ASP A 28 -14.03 23.26 2.49
C ASP A 28 -13.30 23.95 3.66
N LYS A 29 -12.19 23.37 4.12
CA LYS A 29 -11.36 23.97 5.16
C LYS A 29 -10.70 25.25 4.65
N LEU A 30 -10.14 25.21 3.44
CA LEU A 30 -9.54 26.38 2.79
C LEU A 30 -10.59 27.48 2.58
N GLN A 31 -11.79 27.11 2.12
CA GLN A 31 -12.90 28.04 1.95
C GLN A 31 -13.34 28.66 3.29
N ALA A 32 -13.35 27.90 4.39
CA ALA A 32 -13.64 28.41 5.73
C ALA A 32 -12.60 29.45 6.22
N HIS A 33 -11.37 29.37 5.71
CA HIS A 33 -10.34 30.40 5.88
C HIS A 33 -10.40 31.52 4.83
N GLY A 34 -11.45 31.57 4.01
CA GLY A 34 -11.62 32.55 2.95
C GLY A 34 -10.70 32.33 1.75
N VAL A 35 -10.10 31.14 1.60
CA VAL A 35 -9.20 30.83 0.48
C VAL A 35 -9.94 30.12 -0.64
N HIS A 36 -9.99 30.75 -1.81
CA HIS A 36 -10.55 30.14 -3.01
C HIS A 36 -9.50 29.34 -3.77
N VAL A 37 -9.78 28.08 -4.09
CA VAL A 37 -8.89 27.22 -4.87
C VAL A 37 -9.43 27.04 -6.28
N GLU A 38 -8.62 27.33 -7.29
CA GLU A 38 -8.97 27.20 -8.70
C GLU A 38 -8.03 26.20 -9.37
N PHE A 39 -8.59 25.21 -10.09
CA PHE A 39 -7.79 24.22 -10.83
C PHE A 39 -7.79 24.54 -12.32
N HIS A 40 -6.61 24.62 -12.90
CA HIS A 40 -6.37 25.05 -14.28
C HIS A 40 -5.77 23.91 -15.10
N PRO A 41 -6.55 23.26 -15.99
CA PRO A 41 -6.01 22.27 -16.90
C PRO A 41 -5.02 22.93 -17.86
N VAL A 42 -3.77 22.48 -17.87
CA VAL A 42 -2.69 22.98 -18.72
C VAL A 42 -1.99 21.83 -19.44
N LEU A 43 -1.27 22.16 -20.52
CA LEU A 43 -0.49 21.19 -21.27
C LEU A 43 0.98 21.24 -20.81
N ILE A 44 1.43 20.23 -20.05
CA ILE A 44 2.80 20.14 -19.53
C ILE A 44 3.83 20.08 -20.65
N ALA A 45 3.50 19.46 -21.79
CA ALA A 45 4.36 19.47 -22.97
C ALA A 45 4.58 20.90 -23.50
N GLY A 46 3.55 21.74 -23.45
CA GLY A 46 3.63 23.17 -23.79
C GLY A 46 4.51 23.93 -22.81
N ILE A 47 4.35 23.69 -21.50
CA ILE A 47 5.19 24.29 -20.45
C ILE A 47 6.66 23.91 -20.64
N ASN A 48 6.96 22.62 -20.84
CA ASN A 48 8.34 22.14 -21.04
C ASN A 48 8.97 22.77 -22.28
N ASN A 49 8.23 22.88 -23.38
CA ASN A 49 8.73 23.50 -24.61
C ASN A 49 9.02 25.00 -24.43
N LEU A 50 8.10 25.74 -23.82
CA LEU A 50 8.23 27.20 -23.64
C LEU A 50 9.29 27.57 -22.59
N SER A 51 9.48 26.75 -21.56
CA SER A 51 10.50 26.96 -20.52
C SER A 51 11.88 26.40 -20.86
N GLY A 52 12.00 25.63 -21.95
CA GLY A 52 13.23 24.91 -22.29
C GLY A 52 13.56 23.73 -21.36
N ASN A 53 12.63 23.31 -20.50
CA ASN A 53 12.84 22.21 -19.57
C ASN A 53 12.79 20.85 -20.27
N LYS A 54 13.51 19.87 -19.73
CA LYS A 54 13.50 18.48 -20.20
C LYS A 54 12.88 17.56 -19.16
N PRO A 55 12.16 16.50 -19.58
CA PRO A 55 11.58 15.58 -18.63
C PRO A 55 12.62 14.90 -17.71
N PRO A 56 12.29 14.69 -16.43
CA PRO A 56 13.26 14.22 -15.44
C PRO A 56 13.76 12.80 -15.71
N TRP A 57 12.97 11.94 -16.36
CA TRP A 57 13.35 10.55 -16.67
C TRP A 57 14.46 10.43 -17.72
N VAL A 58 14.75 11.48 -18.49
CA VAL A 58 15.89 11.52 -19.41
C VAL A 58 17.22 11.39 -18.66
N ILE A 59 17.25 11.79 -17.39
CA ILE A 59 18.42 11.69 -16.52
C ILE A 59 18.30 10.42 -15.67
N LYS A 60 19.17 9.43 -15.90
CA LYS A 60 19.14 8.11 -15.22
C LYS A 60 19.04 8.20 -13.69
N ALA A 61 19.79 9.12 -13.06
CA ALA A 61 19.75 9.32 -11.62
C ALA A 61 18.37 9.80 -11.11
N LYS A 62 17.75 10.74 -11.83
CA LYS A 62 16.40 11.21 -11.52
C LYS A 62 15.36 10.11 -11.77
N ALA A 63 15.48 9.34 -12.86
CA ALA A 63 14.60 8.21 -13.14
C ALA A 63 14.61 7.17 -12.01
N LYS A 64 15.80 6.84 -11.47
CA LYS A 64 15.94 5.94 -10.32
C LYS A 64 15.24 6.50 -9.07
N TYR A 65 15.44 7.78 -8.77
CA TYR A 65 14.80 8.45 -7.63
C TYR A 65 13.27 8.45 -7.72
N LEU A 66 12.73 8.78 -8.90
CA LEU A 66 11.29 8.87 -9.16
C LEU A 66 10.57 7.56 -8.80
N SER A 67 11.16 6.39 -9.06
CA SER A 67 10.54 5.10 -8.73
C SER A 67 10.15 4.96 -7.25
N GLY A 68 10.99 5.46 -6.33
CA GLY A 68 10.73 5.44 -4.90
C GLY A 68 9.88 6.63 -4.45
N ASP A 69 10.12 7.79 -5.06
CA ASP A 69 9.44 9.03 -4.68
C ASP A 69 7.97 9.06 -5.08
N SER A 70 7.64 8.63 -6.30
CA SER A 70 6.25 8.53 -6.76
C SER A 70 5.42 7.63 -5.83
N LYS A 71 6.02 6.56 -5.31
CA LYS A 71 5.37 5.69 -4.33
C LYS A 71 5.05 6.44 -3.03
N ARG A 72 6.05 7.10 -2.41
CA ARG A 72 5.84 7.89 -1.18
C ARG A 72 4.82 9.00 -1.37
N ALA A 73 4.91 9.70 -2.51
CA ALA A 73 4.00 10.79 -2.85
C ALA A 73 2.54 10.32 -2.99
N ALA A 74 2.31 9.16 -3.60
CA ALA A 74 0.97 8.57 -3.71
C ALA A 74 0.43 8.03 -2.38
N GLU A 75 1.29 7.39 -1.58
CA GLU A 75 0.93 6.90 -0.24
C GLU A 75 0.47 8.05 0.67
N ARG A 76 1.18 9.19 0.63
CA ARG A 76 0.85 10.39 1.41
C ARG A 76 -0.57 10.91 1.20
N VAL A 77 -1.11 10.74 0.00
CA VAL A 77 -2.46 11.20 -0.38
C VAL A 77 -3.48 10.07 -0.49
N GLY A 78 -3.18 8.88 0.04
CA GLY A 78 -4.10 7.74 0.05
C GLY A 78 -4.41 7.17 -1.34
N ARG A 79 -3.51 7.35 -2.32
CA ARG A 79 -3.67 6.84 -3.70
C ARG A 79 -2.75 5.65 -3.96
N SER A 80 -2.84 4.60 -3.15
CA SER A 80 -2.12 3.36 -3.41
C SER A 80 -2.65 2.71 -4.71
N GLY A 81 -1.75 2.25 -5.58
CA GLY A 81 -2.11 1.62 -6.86
C GLY A 81 -1.93 2.46 -8.12
N LEU A 82 -1.39 3.69 -8.01
CA LEU A 82 -0.92 4.43 -9.19
C LEU A 82 0.28 3.73 -9.83
N ALA A 83 0.29 3.64 -11.15
CA ALA A 83 1.35 3.04 -11.94
C ALA A 83 1.63 3.85 -13.21
N PHE A 84 2.83 3.72 -13.75
CA PHE A 84 3.15 4.30 -15.04
C PHE A 84 2.53 3.50 -16.18
N PRO A 85 1.82 4.13 -17.14
CA PRO A 85 1.32 3.45 -18.32
C PRO A 85 2.46 2.86 -19.16
N ARG A 86 2.23 1.67 -19.75
CA ARG A 86 3.21 1.04 -20.65
C ARG A 86 3.48 1.89 -21.89
N ASP A 87 2.45 2.52 -22.43
CA ASP A 87 2.51 3.41 -23.59
C ASP A 87 2.40 4.88 -23.17
N PHE A 88 3.17 5.27 -22.15
CA PHE A 88 3.10 6.62 -21.56
C PHE A 88 3.33 7.73 -22.59
N MET A 89 4.24 7.53 -23.55
CA MET A 89 4.58 8.57 -24.52
C MET A 89 3.41 8.93 -25.44
N SER A 90 2.60 7.95 -25.86
CA SER A 90 1.40 8.24 -26.65
C SER A 90 0.30 8.86 -25.78
N MET A 91 0.12 8.34 -24.58
CA MET A 91 -0.91 8.80 -23.64
C MET A 91 -0.66 10.24 -23.16
N ALA A 92 0.60 10.65 -23.05
CA ALA A 92 0.99 11.98 -22.59
C ALA A 92 0.64 13.13 -23.57
N LEU A 93 0.10 12.82 -24.76
CA LEU A 93 -0.39 13.81 -25.73
C LEU A 93 -1.80 14.30 -25.37
N THR A 94 -1.93 14.93 -24.21
CA THR A 94 -3.20 15.20 -23.52
C THR A 94 -4.05 16.34 -24.10
N THR A 95 -3.74 16.85 -25.29
CA THR A 95 -4.44 17.99 -25.92
C THR A 95 -5.96 17.79 -25.97
N SER A 96 -6.43 16.65 -26.47
CA SER A 96 -7.86 16.35 -26.61
C SER A 96 -8.60 16.28 -25.26
N PRO A 97 -8.16 15.47 -24.27
CA PRO A 97 -8.83 15.42 -22.97
C PRO A 97 -8.70 16.73 -22.17
N LEU A 98 -7.62 17.51 -22.32
CA LEU A 98 -7.52 18.84 -21.71
C LEU A 98 -8.56 19.81 -22.29
N ARG A 99 -8.78 19.79 -23.60
CA ARG A 99 -9.84 20.58 -24.24
C ARG A 99 -11.23 20.20 -23.72
N ALA A 100 -11.48 18.91 -23.51
CA ALA A 100 -12.74 18.45 -22.91
C ALA A 100 -12.90 18.96 -21.48
N LEU A 101 -11.83 18.93 -20.66
CA LEU A 101 -11.85 19.52 -19.31
C LEU A 101 -12.13 21.02 -19.32
N HIS A 102 -11.58 21.78 -20.27
CA HIS A 102 -11.88 23.21 -20.46
C HIS A 102 -13.35 23.44 -20.84
N TYR A 103 -13.90 22.64 -21.76
CA TYR A 103 -15.31 22.71 -22.12
C TYR A 103 -16.21 22.40 -20.91
N ILE A 104 -15.87 21.36 -20.15
CA ILE A 104 -16.62 20.96 -18.95
C ILE A 104 -16.57 22.07 -17.90
N LYS A 105 -15.38 22.63 -17.63
CA LYS A 105 -15.18 23.73 -16.68
C LYS A 105 -16.02 24.96 -17.03
N ALA A 106 -16.19 25.26 -18.32
CA ALA A 106 -16.94 26.43 -18.77
C ALA A 106 -18.47 26.24 -18.74
N ASN A 107 -18.97 25.00 -18.85
CA ASN A 107 -20.40 24.75 -19.12
C ASN A 107 -21.11 23.90 -18.06
N TYR A 108 -20.37 23.30 -17.12
CA TYR A 108 -20.93 22.37 -16.11
C TYR A 108 -20.59 22.83 -14.68
N PRO A 109 -21.33 22.36 -13.67
CA PRO A 109 -21.04 22.68 -12.28
C PRO A 109 -19.60 22.33 -11.89
N ARG A 110 -19.01 23.13 -11.00
CA ARG A 110 -17.64 22.92 -10.49
C ARG A 110 -17.43 21.50 -9.96
N ALA A 111 -18.42 20.94 -9.25
CA ALA A 111 -18.36 19.57 -8.75
C ALA A 111 -18.24 18.54 -9.88
N THR A 112 -18.97 18.71 -10.98
CA THR A 112 -18.90 17.86 -12.18
C THR A 112 -17.53 17.95 -12.84
N PHE A 113 -16.97 19.15 -12.94
CA PHE A 113 -15.60 19.36 -13.45
C PHE A 113 -14.55 18.64 -12.58
N LEU A 114 -14.60 18.83 -11.26
CA LEU A 114 -13.65 18.19 -10.34
C LEU A 114 -13.77 16.66 -10.36
N ALA A 115 -14.98 16.12 -10.34
CA ALA A 115 -15.21 14.68 -10.44
C ALA A 115 -14.68 14.12 -11.77
N THR A 116 -14.91 14.82 -12.87
CA THR A 116 -14.40 14.40 -14.19
C THR A 116 -12.88 14.43 -14.24
N MET A 117 -12.25 15.47 -13.68
CA MET A 117 -10.79 15.57 -13.60
C MET A 117 -10.20 14.43 -12.77
N GLU A 118 -10.81 14.09 -11.63
CA GLU A 118 -10.42 12.94 -10.81
C GLU A 118 -10.54 11.61 -11.60
N ILE A 119 -11.64 11.41 -12.33
CA ILE A 119 -11.85 10.21 -13.15
C ILE A 119 -10.79 10.12 -14.24
N MET A 120 -10.48 11.22 -14.94
CA MET A 120 -9.44 11.23 -15.96
C MET A 120 -8.06 10.92 -15.39
N PHE A 121 -7.71 11.49 -14.23
CA PHE A 121 -6.49 11.11 -13.51
C PHE A 121 -6.45 9.62 -13.15
N LYS A 122 -7.55 9.08 -12.60
CA LYS A 122 -7.67 7.64 -12.26
C LYS A 122 -7.49 6.78 -13.50
N LYS A 123 -8.19 7.07 -14.59
CA LYS A 123 -8.11 6.30 -15.84
C LYS A 123 -6.73 6.40 -16.50
N PHE A 124 -6.02 7.52 -16.31
CA PHE A 124 -4.65 7.68 -16.80
C PHE A 124 -3.65 6.90 -15.93
N TRP A 125 -3.67 7.07 -14.61
CA TRP A 125 -2.62 6.60 -13.69
C TRP A 125 -2.89 5.27 -12.99
N THR A 126 -4.11 4.74 -13.07
CA THR A 126 -4.46 3.47 -12.42
C THR A 126 -4.70 2.37 -13.47
N PRO A 127 -4.05 1.20 -13.36
CA PRO A 127 -4.34 0.06 -14.21
C PRO A 127 -5.79 -0.45 -14.05
N PRO A 128 -6.47 -0.87 -15.14
CA PRO A 128 -6.03 -0.77 -16.52
C PRO A 128 -6.06 0.68 -17.03
N HIS A 129 -4.94 1.13 -17.59
CA HIS A 129 -4.79 2.48 -18.12
C HIS A 129 -5.66 2.67 -19.37
N VAL A 130 -6.26 3.84 -19.51
CA VAL A 130 -7.05 4.23 -20.68
C VAL A 130 -6.34 5.36 -21.41
N ASN A 131 -6.10 5.17 -22.71
CA ASN A 131 -5.54 6.21 -23.55
C ASN A 131 -6.62 7.26 -23.91
N LEU A 132 -6.71 8.31 -23.08
CA LEU A 132 -7.68 9.39 -23.23
C LEU A 132 -7.41 10.30 -24.44
N THR A 133 -6.32 10.09 -25.18
CA THR A 133 -6.08 10.78 -26.46
C THR A 133 -6.90 10.19 -27.61
N GLN A 134 -7.49 9.01 -27.41
CA GLN A 134 -8.37 8.35 -28.36
C GLN A 134 -9.82 8.75 -28.09
N ASP A 135 -10.53 9.18 -29.13
CA ASP A 135 -11.87 9.74 -29.00
C ASP A 135 -12.92 8.74 -28.54
N ASP A 136 -12.86 7.50 -29.01
CA ASP A 136 -13.74 6.42 -28.54
C ASP A 136 -13.55 6.16 -27.04
N LYS A 137 -12.29 6.18 -26.56
CA LYS A 137 -11.95 5.98 -25.16
C LYS A 137 -12.36 7.14 -24.28
N LEU A 138 -12.11 8.37 -24.72
CA LEU A 138 -12.54 9.57 -23.99
C LEU A 138 -14.07 9.65 -23.91
N THR A 139 -14.77 9.36 -25.01
CA THR A 139 -16.24 9.27 -25.05
C THR A 139 -16.76 8.25 -24.05
N ALA A 140 -16.20 7.02 -24.06
CA ALA A 140 -16.61 5.97 -23.14
C ALA A 140 -16.38 6.36 -21.67
N VAL A 141 -15.22 6.96 -21.36
CA VAL A 141 -14.92 7.42 -20.00
C VAL A 141 -15.89 8.50 -19.53
N LEU A 142 -16.29 9.43 -20.40
CA LEU A 142 -17.29 10.45 -20.07
C LEU A 142 -18.69 9.84 -19.90
N ALA A 143 -19.07 8.87 -20.74
CA ALA A 143 -20.37 8.20 -20.66
C ALA A 143 -20.54 7.34 -19.40
N GLU A 144 -19.45 6.79 -18.86
CA GLU A 144 -19.43 5.98 -17.64
C GLU A 144 -19.10 6.81 -16.39
N ALA A 145 -18.85 8.11 -16.53
CA ALA A 145 -18.40 8.94 -15.41
C ALA A 145 -19.54 9.12 -14.39
N VAL A 146 -19.26 8.78 -13.14
CA VAL A 146 -20.22 8.89 -12.02
C VAL A 146 -19.69 9.79 -10.90
N ASP A 147 -20.58 10.43 -10.16
CA ASP A 147 -20.25 11.12 -8.91
C ASP A 147 -20.02 10.13 -7.75
N GLY A 148 -19.74 10.66 -6.56
CA GLY A 148 -19.54 9.85 -5.35
C GLY A 148 -20.75 9.02 -4.90
N SER A 149 -21.95 9.30 -5.43
CA SER A 149 -23.17 8.51 -5.17
C SER A 149 -23.40 7.42 -6.21
N GLY A 150 -22.58 7.35 -7.26
CA GLY A 150 -22.78 6.43 -8.38
C GLY A 150 -23.74 6.95 -9.45
N LYS A 151 -24.18 8.21 -9.37
CA LYS A 151 -25.01 8.84 -10.39
C LYS A 151 -24.15 9.31 -11.56
N LEU A 152 -24.60 9.07 -12.79
CA LEU A 152 -23.94 9.55 -14.00
C LEU A 152 -23.76 11.08 -13.97
N LEU A 153 -22.56 11.54 -14.30
CA LEU A 153 -22.20 12.95 -14.42
C LEU A 153 -22.80 13.57 -15.69
N PHE A 154 -22.95 12.77 -16.74
CA PHE A 154 -23.33 13.24 -18.08
C PHE A 154 -24.38 12.33 -18.69
N THR A 155 -25.37 12.92 -19.37
CA THR A 155 -26.26 12.19 -20.29
C THR A 155 -25.53 11.88 -21.60
N ALA A 156 -26.08 11.02 -22.46
CA ALA A 156 -25.52 10.77 -23.79
C ALA A 156 -25.41 12.05 -24.65
N ASP A 157 -26.38 12.96 -24.50
CA ASP A 157 -26.38 14.26 -25.18
C ASP A 157 -25.29 15.18 -24.62
N ASP A 158 -25.05 15.14 -23.30
CA ASP A 158 -23.93 15.89 -22.68
C ASP A 158 -22.60 15.41 -23.22
N VAL A 159 -22.38 14.09 -23.28
CA VAL A 159 -21.13 13.53 -23.81
C VAL A 159 -20.94 13.98 -25.26
N SER A 160 -21.98 13.94 -26.09
CA SER A 160 -21.93 14.41 -27.47
C SER A 160 -21.59 15.90 -27.56
N ARG A 161 -22.20 16.76 -26.71
CA ARG A 161 -21.88 18.19 -26.63
C ARG A 161 -20.45 18.45 -26.18
N ILE A 162 -19.95 17.72 -25.18
CA ILE A 162 -18.57 17.85 -24.68
C ILE A 162 -17.58 17.48 -25.78
N MET A 163 -17.81 16.35 -26.45
CA MET A 163 -16.93 15.85 -27.50
C MET A 163 -16.90 16.77 -28.74
N ALA A 164 -18.01 17.39 -29.10
CA ALA A 164 -18.04 18.40 -30.15
C ALA A 164 -17.41 19.73 -29.69
N GLY A 165 -17.80 20.22 -28.52
CA GLY A 165 -17.42 21.52 -28.00
C GLY A 165 -15.94 21.63 -27.61
N ARG A 166 -15.28 20.52 -27.26
CA ARG A 166 -13.83 20.52 -27.00
C ARG A 166 -13.02 21.00 -28.20
N GLU A 167 -13.49 20.84 -29.45
CA GLU A 167 -12.74 21.29 -30.64
C GLU A 167 -12.51 22.80 -30.63
N GLY A 168 -13.43 23.57 -30.03
CA GLY A 168 -13.30 25.02 -29.83
C GLY A 168 -12.40 25.44 -28.68
N MET A 169 -11.90 24.52 -27.85
CA MET A 169 -11.15 24.84 -26.62
C MET A 169 -9.63 24.92 -26.81
N LYS A 170 -9.14 24.90 -28.06
CA LYS A 170 -7.71 24.97 -28.36
C LYS A 170 -7.05 26.23 -27.76
N ASP A 171 -7.66 27.38 -27.97
CA ASP A 171 -7.10 28.65 -27.53
C ASP A 171 -7.20 28.82 -26.01
N ALA A 172 -8.24 28.26 -25.37
CA ALA A 172 -8.35 28.23 -23.92
C ALA A 172 -7.20 27.43 -23.27
N VAL A 173 -6.90 26.22 -23.78
CA VAL A 173 -5.77 25.41 -23.30
C VAL A 173 -4.45 26.15 -23.50
N LYS A 174 -4.27 26.78 -24.67
CA LYS A 174 -3.04 27.53 -24.97
C LYS A 174 -2.88 28.74 -24.05
N ALA A 175 -3.94 29.51 -23.83
CA ALA A 175 -3.93 30.69 -22.98
C ALA A 175 -3.63 30.33 -21.52
N GLU A 176 -4.28 29.31 -20.97
CA GLU A 176 -4.05 28.89 -19.59
C GLU A 176 -2.64 28.31 -19.40
N THR A 177 -2.14 27.57 -20.40
CA THR A 177 -0.75 27.07 -20.40
C THR A 177 0.26 28.22 -20.46
N GLN A 178 0.04 29.24 -21.29
CA GLN A 178 0.89 30.42 -21.38
C GLN A 178 0.89 31.19 -20.05
N LYS A 179 -0.28 31.37 -19.44
CA LYS A 179 -0.40 32.02 -18.14
C LYS A 179 0.43 31.33 -17.06
N ALA A 180 0.47 30.00 -17.03
CA ALA A 180 1.34 29.26 -16.11
C ALA A 180 2.83 29.57 -16.37
N VAL A 181 3.26 29.63 -17.63
CA VAL A 181 4.64 29.96 -18.03
C VAL A 181 5.00 31.40 -17.69
N ASP A 182 4.08 32.35 -17.88
CA ASP A 182 4.28 33.76 -17.51
C ASP A 182 4.46 33.93 -15.98
N LEU A 183 3.89 33.01 -15.19
CA LEU A 183 4.10 32.89 -13.75
C LEU A 183 5.38 32.11 -13.37
N GLY A 184 6.20 31.71 -14.35
CA GLY A 184 7.47 31.02 -14.16
C GLY A 184 7.42 29.49 -14.21
N ALA A 185 6.30 28.89 -14.63
CA ALA A 185 6.19 27.43 -14.67
C ALA A 185 7.19 26.80 -15.63
N PHE A 186 7.91 25.80 -15.11
CA PHE A 186 8.82 24.92 -15.88
C PHE A 186 8.37 23.45 -15.88
N GLY A 187 7.23 23.15 -15.24
CA GLY A 187 6.64 21.82 -15.18
C GLY A 187 5.26 21.88 -14.50
N ALA A 188 4.66 20.71 -14.26
CA ALA A 188 3.39 20.61 -13.53
C ALA A 188 3.48 19.54 -12.41
N PRO A 189 2.86 19.75 -11.24
CA PRO A 189 1.96 20.86 -10.92
C PRO A 189 2.72 22.16 -10.67
N TRP A 190 2.13 23.26 -11.10
CA TRP A 190 2.56 24.62 -10.74
C TRP A 190 1.46 25.28 -9.93
N ILE A 191 1.80 25.91 -8.82
CA ILE A 191 0.84 26.50 -7.89
C ILE A 191 1.20 27.96 -7.68
N TRP A 192 0.24 28.86 -7.90
CA TRP A 192 0.34 30.27 -7.56
C TRP A 192 -0.60 30.59 -6.41
N ALA A 193 -0.06 31.08 -5.29
CA ALA A 193 -0.84 31.43 -4.11
C ALA A 193 -0.81 32.94 -3.88
N THR A 194 -1.98 33.58 -3.78
CA THR A 194 -2.13 34.99 -3.45
C THR A 194 -2.70 35.12 -2.05
N ASN A 195 -2.02 35.81 -1.15
CA ASN A 195 -2.46 35.98 0.24
C ASN A 195 -3.49 37.12 0.39
N ALA A 196 -3.98 37.33 1.60
CA ALA A 196 -5.00 38.35 1.88
C ALA A 196 -4.54 39.80 1.66
N LYS A 197 -3.23 40.04 1.49
CA LYS A 197 -2.65 41.36 1.15
C LYS A 197 -2.52 41.56 -0.36
N GLY A 198 -2.85 40.57 -1.18
CA GLY A 198 -2.66 40.59 -2.63
C GLY A 198 -1.25 40.19 -3.06
N GLU A 199 -0.41 39.67 -2.16
CA GLU A 199 0.96 39.25 -2.47
C GLU A 199 0.95 37.83 -3.02
N GLY A 200 1.50 37.65 -4.22
CA GLY A 200 1.58 36.36 -4.92
C GLY A 200 2.92 35.64 -4.75
N ALA A 201 2.88 34.32 -4.64
CA ALA A 201 4.07 33.46 -4.61
C ALA A 201 3.86 32.17 -5.41
N SER A 202 4.93 31.67 -6.03
CA SER A 202 4.94 30.45 -6.83
C SER A 202 5.51 29.24 -6.09
N PHE A 203 4.92 28.07 -6.30
CA PHE A 203 5.37 26.79 -5.75
C PHE A 203 5.30 25.70 -6.84
N PHE A 204 6.31 24.84 -6.86
CA PHE A 204 6.39 23.71 -7.80
C PHE A 204 6.34 22.38 -7.05
N GLY A 205 5.59 21.42 -7.59
CA GLY A 205 5.46 20.07 -7.02
C GLY A 205 4.25 19.92 -6.11
N SER A 206 4.04 18.69 -5.63
CA SER A 206 2.91 18.33 -4.75
C SER A 206 3.27 18.32 -3.27
N ASP A 207 4.46 18.79 -2.92
CA ASP A 207 5.14 18.62 -1.63
C ASP A 207 5.50 19.98 -0.98
N ARG A 208 4.73 21.03 -1.31
CA ARG A 208 4.95 22.41 -0.83
C ARG A 208 3.76 23.02 -0.08
N PHE A 209 2.75 22.22 0.27
CA PHE A 209 1.52 22.72 0.88
C PHE A 209 1.74 23.40 2.23
N ASN A 210 2.69 22.94 3.04
CA ASN A 210 3.12 23.65 4.26
C ASN A 210 3.59 25.08 3.97
N HIS A 211 4.41 25.28 2.93
CA HIS A 211 4.88 26.61 2.53
C HIS A 211 3.75 27.47 1.95
N ILE A 212 2.82 26.85 1.18
CA ILE A 212 1.64 27.53 0.65
C ILE A 212 0.74 28.03 1.80
N TYR A 213 0.46 27.19 2.80
CA TYR A 213 -0.37 27.57 3.94
C TYR A 213 0.30 28.64 4.81
N ALA A 214 1.61 28.57 5.00
CA ALA A 214 2.38 29.62 5.66
C ALA A 214 2.27 30.97 4.91
N HIS A 215 2.42 30.97 3.58
CA HIS A 215 2.26 32.18 2.74
C HIS A 215 0.85 32.78 2.84
N LEU A 216 -0.16 31.92 2.91
CA LEU A 216 -1.56 32.33 3.03
C LEU A 216 -1.96 32.74 4.47
N GLY A 217 -1.10 32.52 5.46
CA GLY A 217 -1.40 32.78 6.87
C GLY A 217 -2.44 31.83 7.46
N ILE A 218 -2.57 30.62 6.92
CA ILE A 218 -3.52 29.59 7.38
C ILE A 218 -2.80 28.73 8.43
N PRO A 219 -3.43 28.40 9.57
CA PRO A 219 -2.86 27.47 10.53
C PRO A 219 -2.81 26.04 9.95
N PHE A 220 -1.69 25.35 10.12
CA PHE A 220 -1.49 23.96 9.71
C PHE A 220 -0.56 23.23 10.67
N HIS A 221 -0.60 21.90 10.63
CA HIS A 221 0.41 21.04 11.24
C HIS A 221 1.27 20.49 10.11
N ASP A 222 2.58 20.73 10.16
CA ASP A 222 3.53 20.22 9.14
C ASP A 222 3.93 18.77 9.47
N VAL A 223 5.20 18.56 9.81
CA VAL A 223 5.72 17.30 10.32
C VAL A 223 5.92 17.44 11.82
N THR A 224 5.06 16.78 12.61
CA THR A 224 5.24 16.69 14.07
C THR A 224 5.85 15.36 14.42
N ILE A 225 7.06 15.36 14.97
CA ILE A 225 7.65 14.18 15.60
C ILE A 225 7.02 14.05 16.97
N LEU A 226 6.29 12.95 17.18
CA LEU A 226 5.71 12.64 18.47
C LEU A 226 6.80 12.01 19.37
N PRO A 227 6.82 12.28 20.68
CA PRO A 227 7.68 11.56 21.62
C PRO A 227 7.47 10.04 21.51
N PRO A 228 8.44 9.20 21.90
CA PRO A 228 8.24 7.76 22.03
C PRO A 228 7.12 7.49 23.03
N SER A 229 5.89 7.35 22.56
CA SER A 229 4.77 6.90 23.37
C SER A 229 4.65 5.39 23.22
N LYS A 230 4.55 4.65 24.32
CA LYS A 230 3.85 3.36 24.30
C LYS A 230 2.50 3.63 23.63
N LEU A 231 2.11 2.84 22.62
CA LEU A 231 0.79 2.92 21.99
C LEU A 231 -0.27 2.48 23.00
N GLU A 232 -0.57 3.33 23.98
CA GLU A 232 -1.74 3.22 24.82
C GLU A 232 -2.90 3.90 24.10
N GLY A 233 -3.84 3.07 23.63
CA GLY A 233 -5.10 3.56 23.12
C GLY A 233 -5.92 4.20 24.24
N LYS A 234 -6.43 5.42 23.97
CA LYS A 234 -7.68 6.05 24.46
C LYS A 234 -7.62 7.52 24.01
N SER A 235 -8.39 8.00 23.04
CA SER A 235 -9.84 8.16 23.05
C SER A 235 -10.41 8.46 24.44
N THR A 236 -10.51 9.73 24.77
CA THR A 236 -11.63 10.23 25.57
C THR A 236 -12.51 11.05 24.63
N ALA A 237 -13.73 10.56 24.43
CA ALA A 237 -14.75 11.23 23.65
C ALA A 237 -15.71 11.95 24.61
N ASP A 238 -15.98 13.21 24.28
CA ASP A 238 -17.33 13.79 24.22
C ASP A 238 -17.16 15.03 23.32
N LYS A 239 -17.89 15.27 22.23
CA LYS A 239 -19.19 14.78 21.77
C LYS A 239 -19.33 15.08 20.27
N SER A 240 -20.20 14.31 19.61
CA SER A 240 -20.85 14.60 18.31
C SER A 240 -20.17 14.10 17.03
N THR A 241 -20.68 12.93 16.58
CA THR A 241 -20.96 12.49 15.20
C THR A 241 -19.81 12.33 14.20
N SER A 242 -19.36 11.09 13.97
CA SER A 242 -18.86 10.60 12.67
C SER A 242 -18.63 9.08 12.72
N GLU A 243 -19.25 8.34 11.80
CA GLU A 243 -19.19 6.88 11.67
C GLU A 243 -17.87 6.38 11.07
N ALA A 244 -17.38 5.32 11.71
CA ALA A 244 -16.19 4.49 11.52
C ALA A 244 -15.65 4.28 10.09
N ALA A 245 -14.38 4.64 9.90
CA ALA A 245 -13.43 3.95 9.02
C ALA A 245 -12.39 3.23 9.87
N THR A 246 -12.36 1.90 9.79
CA THR A 246 -11.53 0.99 10.60
C THR A 246 -10.05 1.06 10.17
N ALA A 247 -9.17 1.57 11.03
CA ALA A 247 -7.72 1.62 10.79
C ALA A 247 -7.07 0.21 10.91
N MET A 248 -6.30 -0.21 9.90
CA MET A 248 -5.59 -1.50 9.88
C MET A 248 -4.30 -1.46 10.73
N GLN A 249 -4.07 -2.50 11.54
CA GLN A 249 -2.87 -2.68 12.36
C GLN A 249 -1.61 -3.02 11.52
N PRO A 250 -0.39 -2.74 12.02
CA PRO A 250 0.86 -3.15 11.37
C PRO A 250 0.99 -4.69 11.31
N LEU A 251 1.59 -5.18 10.22
CA LEU A 251 1.67 -6.60 9.90
C LEU A 251 2.79 -7.29 10.70
N GLU A 252 2.45 -8.11 11.70
CA GLU A 252 3.42 -8.94 12.41
C GLU A 252 3.72 -10.26 11.68
N LEU A 253 5.00 -10.65 11.64
CA LEU A 253 5.42 -11.97 11.19
C LEU A 253 5.54 -12.94 12.35
N THR A 254 4.88 -14.08 12.19
CA THR A 254 5.03 -15.25 13.06
C THR A 254 5.67 -16.38 12.27
N LEU A 255 6.86 -16.80 12.66
CA LEU A 255 7.47 -18.01 12.12
C LEU A 255 6.81 -19.20 12.82
N ILE A 256 6.44 -20.25 12.09
CA ILE A 256 5.88 -21.47 12.66
C ILE A 256 6.69 -22.68 12.17
N VAL A 257 7.31 -23.40 13.09
CA VAL A 257 8.33 -24.40 12.77
C VAL A 257 8.30 -25.55 13.78
N ALA A 258 8.47 -26.79 13.30
CA ALA A 258 8.75 -27.94 14.14
C ALA A 258 10.23 -28.30 13.99
N ALA A 259 10.97 -28.45 15.09
CA ALA A 259 12.43 -28.67 15.06
C ALA A 259 12.94 -29.52 16.22
N THR A 260 13.93 -30.40 15.95
CA THR A 260 14.68 -31.19 16.97
C THR A 260 15.46 -30.29 17.92
N ARG A 261 15.99 -30.80 19.04
CA ARG A 261 16.71 -29.96 20.03
C ARG A 261 17.85 -29.16 19.40
N ASN A 262 18.53 -29.75 18.42
CA ASN A 262 19.58 -29.10 17.59
C ASN A 262 19.05 -28.22 16.44
N MET A 263 17.78 -27.85 16.46
CA MET A 263 17.08 -27.05 15.44
C MET A 263 17.03 -27.71 14.05
N GLY A 264 17.07 -29.04 13.99
CA GLY A 264 16.89 -29.80 12.74
C GLY A 264 15.43 -29.78 12.28
N ILE A 265 15.18 -29.42 11.02
CA ILE A 265 13.82 -29.22 10.46
C ILE A 265 13.55 -30.03 9.19
N GLY A 266 14.55 -30.68 8.61
CA GLY A 266 14.40 -31.36 7.33
C GLY A 266 15.51 -32.35 7.04
N LEU A 267 15.16 -33.39 6.27
CA LEU A 267 16.06 -34.36 5.68
C LEU A 267 15.56 -34.68 4.27
N ASN A 268 16.43 -34.54 3.26
CA ASN A 268 16.15 -34.84 1.86
C ASN A 268 14.86 -34.17 1.31
N GLY A 269 14.53 -32.98 1.83
CA GLY A 269 13.35 -32.21 1.41
C GLY A 269 12.02 -32.60 2.08
N SER A 270 12.03 -33.53 3.04
CA SER A 270 10.87 -33.92 3.86
C SER A 270 11.12 -33.70 5.35
N MET A 271 10.07 -33.79 6.17
CA MET A 271 10.22 -33.80 7.63
C MET A 271 10.91 -35.11 8.07
N PRO A 272 11.89 -35.07 9.00
CA PRO A 272 12.62 -36.25 9.44
C PRO A 272 11.76 -37.27 10.23
N TRP A 273 10.68 -36.78 10.86
CA TRP A 273 9.74 -37.59 11.63
C TRP A 273 8.46 -37.89 10.84
N THR A 274 7.77 -38.95 11.24
CA THR A 274 6.48 -39.35 10.66
C THR A 274 5.43 -39.58 11.75
N GLY A 275 4.15 -39.54 11.40
CA GLY A 275 3.07 -39.90 12.32
C GLY A 275 2.58 -38.80 13.27
N LEU A 276 3.17 -37.59 13.24
CA LEU A 276 2.76 -36.45 14.08
C LEU A 276 1.48 -35.75 13.58
N ARG A 277 0.34 -36.46 13.60
CA ARG A 277 -0.96 -35.95 13.12
C ARG A 277 -1.56 -34.89 14.04
N ARG A 278 -1.29 -34.90 15.34
CA ARG A 278 -1.71 -33.85 16.29
C ARG A 278 -0.95 -32.56 16.03
N GLU A 279 0.35 -32.63 15.83
CA GLU A 279 1.20 -31.48 15.43
C GLU A 279 0.70 -30.86 14.12
N MET A 280 0.46 -31.67 13.08
CA MET A 280 -0.04 -31.18 11.80
C MET A 280 -1.44 -30.54 11.93
N ARG A 281 -2.29 -31.06 12.83
CA ARG A 281 -3.59 -30.46 13.16
C ARG A 281 -3.44 -29.13 13.88
N TYR A 282 -2.50 -29.03 14.82
CA TYR A 282 -2.14 -27.79 15.49
C TYR A 282 -1.70 -26.74 14.47
N PHE A 283 -0.73 -27.06 13.61
CA PHE A 283 -0.29 -26.18 12.51
C PHE A 283 -1.48 -25.71 11.65
N ALA A 284 -2.34 -26.63 11.22
CA ALA A 284 -3.47 -26.31 10.38
C ALA A 284 -4.47 -25.36 11.07
N ARG A 285 -4.77 -25.60 12.36
CA ARG A 285 -5.71 -24.77 13.12
C ARG A 285 -5.13 -23.40 13.41
N VAL A 286 -3.92 -23.33 13.95
CA VAL A 286 -3.27 -22.06 14.32
C VAL A 286 -3.09 -21.15 13.12
N THR A 287 -2.67 -21.70 11.97
CA THR A 287 -2.50 -20.89 10.75
C THR A 287 -3.83 -20.50 10.09
N THR A 288 -4.94 -21.16 10.40
CA THR A 288 -6.26 -20.86 9.81
C THR A 288 -7.11 -19.95 10.71
N ARG A 289 -7.02 -20.12 12.03
CA ARG A 289 -7.86 -19.41 13.01
C ARG A 289 -7.59 -17.91 12.95
N LEU A 290 -8.67 -17.14 12.80
CA LEU A 290 -8.60 -15.69 12.82
C LEU A 290 -8.56 -15.20 14.27
N PRO A 291 -7.78 -14.14 14.57
CA PRO A 291 -7.89 -13.46 15.86
C PRO A 291 -9.31 -12.89 16.03
N PRO A 292 -9.84 -12.77 17.27
CA PRO A 292 -11.22 -12.34 17.53
C PRO A 292 -11.62 -11.04 16.82
N GLN A 293 -10.66 -10.09 16.69
CA GLN A 293 -10.91 -8.81 16.02
C GLN A 293 -11.13 -8.96 14.51
N ALA A 294 -10.47 -9.94 13.86
CA ALA A 294 -10.59 -10.17 12.42
C ALA A 294 -11.68 -11.21 12.07
N ALA A 295 -12.13 -12.00 13.03
CA ALA A 295 -13.18 -13.02 12.82
C ALA A 295 -14.52 -12.40 12.38
N GLN A 296 -14.76 -11.13 12.71
CA GLN A 296 -15.96 -10.38 12.34
C GLN A 296 -15.85 -9.70 10.97
N THR A 297 -14.67 -9.71 10.34
CA THR A 297 -14.45 -9.09 9.02
C THR A 297 -14.76 -10.10 7.90
N PRO A 298 -15.78 -9.85 7.05
CA PRO A 298 -16.11 -10.75 5.96
C PRO A 298 -14.93 -10.95 5.00
N GLY A 299 -14.59 -12.22 4.73
CA GLY A 299 -13.51 -12.58 3.82
C GLY A 299 -12.09 -12.39 4.39
N ALA A 300 -11.95 -12.13 5.69
CA ALA A 300 -10.65 -12.13 6.36
C ALA A 300 -10.01 -13.53 6.33
N VAL A 301 -8.71 -13.56 6.09
CA VAL A 301 -7.89 -14.77 6.07
C VAL A 301 -6.53 -14.49 6.69
N ASN A 302 -5.86 -15.52 7.17
CA ASN A 302 -4.42 -15.46 7.44
C ASN A 302 -3.63 -15.76 6.16
N ALA A 303 -2.37 -15.35 6.12
CA ALA A 303 -1.42 -15.73 5.08
C ALA A 303 -0.40 -16.76 5.58
N VAL A 304 0.01 -17.65 4.68
CA VAL A 304 1.14 -18.56 4.86
C VAL A 304 2.17 -18.30 3.76
N ILE A 305 3.37 -17.91 4.15
CA ILE A 305 4.50 -17.62 3.27
C ILE A 305 5.46 -18.80 3.32
N MET A 306 5.83 -19.32 2.15
CA MET A 306 6.78 -20.42 2.04
C MET A 306 7.66 -20.33 0.80
N GLY A 307 8.80 -21.02 0.81
CA GLY A 307 9.69 -21.15 -0.33
C GLY A 307 9.22 -22.23 -1.30
N ARG A 308 9.69 -22.17 -2.55
CA ARG A 308 9.36 -23.14 -3.61
C ARG A 308 9.55 -24.60 -3.19
N LYS A 309 10.67 -24.95 -2.53
CA LYS A 309 10.96 -26.32 -2.11
C LYS A 309 9.95 -26.84 -1.07
N THR A 310 9.56 -26.00 -0.11
CA THR A 310 8.52 -26.32 0.88
C THR A 310 7.16 -26.49 0.23
N TRP A 311 6.82 -25.64 -0.75
CA TRP A 311 5.60 -25.81 -1.53
C TRP A 311 5.57 -27.15 -2.29
N ASP A 312 6.71 -27.57 -2.84
CA ASP A 312 6.85 -28.82 -3.59
C ASP A 312 6.79 -30.08 -2.72
N SER A 313 7.16 -29.99 -1.44
CA SER A 313 7.09 -31.13 -0.52
C SER A 313 5.68 -31.38 0.04
N ILE A 314 4.77 -30.40 -0.05
CA ILE A 314 3.37 -30.58 0.37
C ILE A 314 2.65 -31.46 -0.67
N PRO A 315 2.02 -32.58 -0.27
CA PRO A 315 1.32 -33.45 -1.21
C PRO A 315 0.26 -32.69 -2.02
N PRO A 316 0.10 -32.96 -3.34
CA PRO A 316 -0.82 -32.21 -4.21
C PRO A 316 -2.26 -32.11 -3.68
N LYS A 317 -2.77 -33.15 -3.01
CA LYS A 317 -4.12 -33.15 -2.41
C LYS A 317 -4.31 -32.19 -1.23
N PHE A 318 -3.21 -31.68 -0.67
CA PHE A 318 -3.20 -30.79 0.49
C PHE A 318 -2.74 -29.36 0.15
N ARG A 319 -2.36 -29.08 -1.10
CA ARG A 319 -2.01 -27.72 -1.57
C ARG A 319 -2.99 -27.22 -2.65
N PRO A 320 -3.35 -25.92 -2.67
CA PRO A 320 -3.04 -24.90 -1.67
C PRO A 320 -3.68 -25.21 -0.30
N LEU A 321 -3.04 -24.72 0.76
CA LEU A 321 -3.55 -24.87 2.12
C LEU A 321 -4.89 -24.14 2.25
N LYS A 322 -5.98 -24.89 2.41
CA LYS A 322 -7.36 -24.35 2.45
C LYS A 322 -7.53 -23.26 3.50
N ASN A 323 -8.39 -22.28 3.21
CA ASN A 323 -8.80 -21.16 4.07
C ASN A 323 -7.65 -20.22 4.50
N ARG A 324 -6.56 -20.20 3.73
CA ARG A 324 -5.38 -19.36 3.94
C ARG A 324 -4.90 -18.81 2.60
N LEU A 325 -4.38 -17.60 2.62
CA LEU A 325 -3.67 -17.04 1.48
C LEU A 325 -2.29 -17.71 1.38
N ASN A 326 -2.05 -18.46 0.30
CA ASN A 326 -0.78 -19.18 0.09
C ASN A 326 0.18 -18.33 -0.76
N ILE A 327 1.32 -17.95 -0.19
CA ILE A 327 2.34 -17.13 -0.84
C ILE A 327 3.65 -17.90 -1.02
N ILE A 328 4.07 -18.08 -2.26
CA ILE A 328 5.25 -18.86 -2.63
C ILE A 328 6.36 -17.93 -3.11
N VAL A 329 7.48 -17.92 -2.38
CA VAL A 329 8.68 -17.18 -2.78
C VAL A 329 9.52 -18.04 -3.72
N THR A 330 9.75 -17.56 -4.95
CA THR A 330 10.50 -18.25 -5.99
C THR A 330 11.18 -17.29 -6.96
N ARG A 331 12.40 -17.63 -7.43
CA ARG A 331 13.14 -16.83 -8.42
C ARG A 331 12.47 -16.81 -9.80
N SER A 332 11.65 -17.81 -10.10
CA SER A 332 10.89 -17.92 -11.36
C SER A 332 9.49 -17.29 -11.27
N ALA A 333 9.29 -16.35 -10.34
CA ALA A 333 8.02 -15.65 -10.23
C ALA A 333 7.77 -14.79 -11.48
N PRO A 334 6.51 -14.65 -11.94
CA PRO A 334 6.18 -13.75 -13.05
C PRO A 334 6.66 -12.33 -12.78
N THR A 335 7.16 -11.64 -13.82
CA THR A 335 7.63 -10.25 -13.71
C THR A 335 6.51 -9.28 -13.32
N ALA A 336 5.24 -9.64 -13.59
CA ALA A 336 4.08 -8.91 -13.13
C ALA A 336 3.74 -9.29 -11.68
N ALA A 337 3.61 -8.31 -10.80
CA ALA A 337 3.18 -8.54 -9.43
C ALA A 337 1.75 -9.13 -9.42
N PRO A 338 1.49 -10.21 -8.65
CA PRO A 338 0.14 -10.74 -8.51
C PRO A 338 -0.82 -9.68 -7.96
N SER A 339 -2.03 -9.57 -8.54
CA SER A 339 -3.06 -8.63 -8.08
C SER A 339 -3.57 -9.04 -6.69
N PRO A 340 -3.73 -8.12 -5.73
CA PRO A 340 -4.35 -8.42 -4.44
C PRO A 340 -5.83 -8.85 -4.56
N SER A 341 -6.46 -8.72 -5.74
CA SER A 341 -7.81 -9.24 -6.02
C SER A 341 -7.84 -10.74 -6.35
N ILE A 342 -6.69 -11.44 -6.39
CA ILE A 342 -6.65 -12.88 -6.67
C ILE A 342 -7.37 -13.65 -5.55
N SER A 343 -8.19 -14.62 -5.96
CA SER A 343 -8.90 -15.53 -5.05
C SER A 343 -7.92 -16.26 -4.13
N ILE A 344 -8.28 -16.42 -2.85
CA ILE A 344 -7.50 -17.19 -1.88
C ILE A 344 -7.39 -18.69 -2.24
N THR A 345 -8.15 -19.14 -3.24
CA THR A 345 -8.15 -20.52 -3.74
C THR A 345 -6.93 -20.85 -4.60
N GLU A 346 -6.18 -19.85 -5.07
CA GLU A 346 -4.97 -20.05 -5.86
C GLU A 346 -3.73 -19.57 -5.10
N PRO A 347 -2.60 -20.29 -5.19
CA PRO A 347 -1.35 -19.82 -4.62
C PRO A 347 -0.78 -18.68 -5.46
N ILE A 348 -0.24 -17.66 -4.80
CA ILE A 348 0.48 -16.59 -5.48
C ILE A 348 1.99 -16.85 -5.46
N ARG A 349 2.70 -16.40 -6.51
CA ARG A 349 4.15 -16.50 -6.61
C ARG A 349 4.77 -15.12 -6.60
N VAL A 350 5.77 -14.91 -5.76
CA VAL A 350 6.50 -13.65 -5.61
C VAL A 350 8.01 -13.91 -5.63
N SER A 351 8.79 -12.89 -6.01
CA SER A 351 10.23 -13.05 -6.21
C SER A 351 11.05 -12.88 -4.93
N SER A 352 10.47 -12.32 -3.87
CA SER A 352 11.16 -12.08 -2.60
C SER A 352 10.21 -12.09 -1.40
N LEU A 353 10.77 -12.19 -0.19
CA LEU A 353 10.00 -12.14 1.06
C LEU A 353 9.36 -10.76 1.26
N GLU A 354 10.06 -9.68 0.89
CA GLU A 354 9.53 -8.31 0.95
C GLU A 354 8.31 -8.13 0.04
N GLN A 355 8.29 -8.80 -1.13
CA GLN A 355 7.11 -8.83 -1.98
C GLN A 355 5.96 -9.63 -1.35
N ALA A 356 6.28 -10.74 -0.65
CA ALA A 356 5.28 -11.52 0.07
C ALA A 356 4.58 -10.68 1.16
N LEU A 357 5.34 -9.90 1.93
CA LEU A 357 4.80 -9.01 2.97
C LEU A 357 3.97 -7.88 2.39
N LYS A 358 4.45 -7.22 1.35
CA LYS A 358 3.68 -6.19 0.65
C LYS A 358 2.35 -6.73 0.13
N TYR A 359 2.36 -7.94 -0.41
CA TYR A 359 1.13 -8.59 -0.88
C TYR A 359 0.19 -8.92 0.28
N ALA A 360 0.70 -9.52 1.36
CA ALA A 360 -0.08 -9.84 2.55
C ALA A 360 -0.71 -8.57 3.17
N GLN A 361 0.04 -7.47 3.26
CA GLN A 361 -0.45 -6.19 3.73
C GLN A 361 -1.52 -5.60 2.82
N ALA A 362 -1.29 -5.60 1.50
CA ALA A 362 -2.26 -5.12 0.51
C ALA A 362 -3.56 -5.94 0.51
N ARG A 363 -3.49 -7.23 0.89
CA ARG A 363 -4.65 -8.12 1.00
C ARG A 363 -5.40 -7.99 2.33
N ALA A 364 -4.88 -7.16 3.26
CA ALA A 364 -5.43 -6.98 4.60
C ALA A 364 -5.61 -8.31 5.35
N VAL A 365 -4.60 -9.19 5.30
CA VAL A 365 -4.66 -10.47 6.01
C VAL A 365 -4.57 -10.27 7.52
N ALA A 366 -5.24 -11.13 8.28
CA ALA A 366 -5.34 -10.97 9.73
C ALA A 366 -4.03 -11.30 10.47
N ARG A 367 -3.34 -12.37 10.05
CA ARG A 367 -2.00 -12.74 10.53
C ARG A 367 -1.15 -13.28 9.38
N VAL A 368 0.17 -13.17 9.51
CA VAL A 368 1.13 -13.73 8.55
C VAL A 368 2.01 -14.77 9.23
N PHE A 369 1.98 -15.97 8.66
CA PHE A 369 2.80 -17.09 9.09
C PHE A 369 3.90 -17.35 8.06
N VAL A 370 5.15 -17.37 8.50
CA VAL A 370 6.27 -17.87 7.70
C VAL A 370 6.50 -19.33 8.08
N MET A 371 6.34 -20.24 7.12
CA MET A 371 6.44 -21.69 7.36
C MET A 371 7.64 -22.33 6.64
N GLY A 372 8.65 -21.52 6.31
CA GLY A 372 9.95 -21.97 5.81
C GLY A 372 10.04 -22.13 4.29
N GLY A 373 11.02 -22.84 3.74
CA GLY A 373 12.10 -23.56 4.41
C GLY A 373 13.24 -22.66 4.91
N ALA A 374 14.39 -23.27 5.24
CA ALA A 374 15.53 -22.62 5.89
C ALA A 374 15.91 -21.24 5.34
N GLN A 375 16.00 -21.08 4.01
CA GLN A 375 16.33 -19.80 3.39
C GLN A 375 15.26 -18.71 3.63
N ILE A 376 13.99 -19.09 3.67
CA ILE A 376 12.88 -18.16 3.96
C ILE A 376 12.87 -17.80 5.44
N TYR A 377 13.13 -18.78 6.31
CA TYR A 377 13.30 -18.51 7.73
C TYR A 377 14.46 -17.55 8.00
N GLU A 378 15.63 -17.79 7.43
CA GLU A 378 16.80 -16.92 7.56
C GLU A 378 16.51 -15.50 7.05
N ALA A 379 15.83 -15.38 5.90
CA ALA A 379 15.39 -14.09 5.38
C ALA A 379 14.40 -13.40 6.33
N ALA A 380 13.42 -14.14 6.88
CA ALA A 380 12.43 -13.59 7.79
C ALA A 380 13.04 -13.12 9.11
N LEU A 381 13.95 -13.89 9.70
CA LEU A 381 14.62 -13.53 10.97
C LEU A 381 15.39 -12.19 10.90
N ARG A 382 15.83 -11.77 9.71
CA ARG A 382 16.48 -10.45 9.49
C ARG A 382 15.50 -9.27 9.41
N LEU A 383 14.20 -9.53 9.37
CA LEU A 383 13.18 -8.51 9.20
C LEU A 383 12.69 -7.94 10.54
N PRO A 384 12.50 -6.62 10.65
CA PRO A 384 11.98 -6.00 11.87
C PRO A 384 10.54 -6.44 12.18
N GLU A 385 9.77 -6.87 11.18
CA GLU A 385 8.39 -7.37 11.34
C GLU A 385 8.33 -8.73 12.07
N THR A 386 9.47 -9.44 12.16
CA THR A 386 9.56 -10.75 12.84
C THR A 386 9.46 -10.59 14.35
N ARG A 387 8.26 -10.90 14.86
CA ARG A 387 7.90 -10.71 16.26
C ARG A 387 7.93 -12.01 17.05
N ARG A 388 7.56 -13.13 16.39
CA ARG A 388 7.21 -14.37 17.08
C ARG A 388 7.72 -15.61 16.36
N VAL A 389 8.08 -16.63 17.14
CA VAL A 389 8.32 -18.00 16.67
C VAL A 389 7.41 -18.94 17.45
N LEU A 390 6.55 -19.65 16.74
CA LEU A 390 5.82 -20.80 17.25
C LEU A 390 6.66 -22.04 16.95
N LEU A 391 7.28 -22.58 17.99
CA LEU A 391 8.17 -23.71 17.89
C LEU A 391 7.46 -24.95 18.43
N THR A 392 7.25 -25.96 17.58
CA THR A 392 7.05 -27.32 18.06
C THR A 392 8.44 -27.92 18.34
N ARG A 393 8.83 -27.97 19.62
CA ARG A 393 10.09 -28.54 20.08
C ARG A 393 9.99 -30.06 20.05
N ILE A 394 10.67 -30.71 19.11
CA ILE A 394 10.78 -32.17 19.06
C ILE A 394 11.92 -32.60 20.01
N GLU A 395 11.60 -33.41 21.02
CA GLU A 395 12.57 -33.81 22.07
C GLU A 395 13.60 -34.83 21.56
N GLN A 396 13.26 -35.54 20.49
CA GLN A 396 14.13 -36.54 19.88
C GLN A 396 15.00 -35.91 18.80
N GLU A 397 16.23 -36.41 18.67
CA GLU A 397 17.09 -36.08 17.55
C GLU A 397 16.83 -37.03 16.39
N PHE A 398 16.84 -36.48 15.19
CA PHE A 398 16.75 -37.19 13.93
C PHE A 398 17.90 -36.74 13.04
N GLU A 399 18.31 -37.58 12.08
CA GLU A 399 19.24 -37.15 11.05
C GLU A 399 18.62 -35.99 10.25
N CYS A 400 19.33 -34.86 10.15
CA CYS A 400 18.85 -33.64 9.51
C CYS A 400 19.94 -33.04 8.61
N ASP A 401 19.56 -32.56 7.43
CA ASP A 401 20.42 -31.79 6.52
C ASP A 401 20.06 -30.30 6.47
N THR A 402 18.92 -29.94 7.07
CA THR A 402 18.34 -28.61 7.03
C THR A 402 18.00 -28.16 8.45
N PHE A 403 18.46 -26.97 8.83
CA PHE A 403 18.34 -26.44 10.19
C PHE A 403 17.65 -25.07 10.22
N PHE A 404 16.97 -24.77 11.32
CA PHE A 404 16.40 -23.46 11.61
C PHE A 404 17.45 -22.56 12.27
N ASN A 405 17.82 -21.46 11.59
CA ASN A 405 18.97 -20.62 11.93
C ASN A 405 18.67 -19.61 13.06
N LEU A 406 18.12 -20.09 14.17
CA LEU A 406 17.94 -19.35 15.41
C LEU A 406 18.06 -20.35 16.55
N HIS A 407 19.01 -20.16 17.47
CA HIS A 407 19.10 -21.01 18.65
C HIS A 407 18.12 -20.51 19.71
N LEU A 408 17.16 -21.36 20.07
CA LEU A 408 16.22 -21.12 21.16
C LEU A 408 16.56 -22.17 22.22
N GLY A 409 17.20 -21.71 23.31
CA GLY A 409 17.73 -22.57 24.36
C GLY A 409 16.67 -23.41 25.06
N GLY A 410 17.10 -24.43 25.80
CA GLY A 410 16.20 -25.33 26.55
C GLY A 410 15.63 -24.75 27.86
N GLY A 411 15.98 -23.52 28.23
CA GLY A 411 15.46 -22.80 29.41
C GLY A 411 14.60 -21.58 29.03
N ASP A 412 14.20 -20.77 30.01
CA ASP A 412 13.35 -19.57 29.78
C ASP A 412 14.05 -18.42 29.03
N THR A 413 15.37 -18.53 28.85
CA THR A 413 16.19 -17.56 28.10
C THR A 413 16.71 -18.19 26.82
N GLY A 414 16.29 -17.63 25.68
CA GLY A 414 16.87 -17.94 24.37
C GLY A 414 18.18 -17.18 24.19
N THR A 415 19.04 -17.59 23.26
CA THR A 415 20.17 -16.75 22.87
C THR A 415 19.67 -15.52 22.12
N GLU A 416 20.25 -14.36 22.45
CA GLU A 416 20.14 -13.07 21.76
C GLU A 416 18.72 -12.64 21.36
N GLY A 417 18.02 -11.94 22.26
CA GLY A 417 16.85 -11.15 21.87
C GLY A 417 15.54 -11.92 21.75
N TRP A 418 15.40 -13.12 22.35
CA TRP A 418 14.16 -13.90 22.35
C TRP A 418 13.81 -14.43 23.74
N THR A 419 12.54 -14.26 24.13
CA THR A 419 12.01 -14.75 25.40
C THR A 419 10.89 -15.75 25.16
N ARG A 420 10.94 -16.86 25.89
CA ARG A 420 9.87 -17.85 25.91
C ARG A 420 8.66 -17.26 26.64
N ARG A 421 7.48 -17.28 26.01
CA ARG A 421 6.22 -16.88 26.64
C ARG A 421 5.62 -18.07 27.39
N SER A 422 4.81 -17.76 28.39
CA SER A 422 4.14 -18.77 29.21
C SER A 422 3.15 -19.59 28.37
N ARG A 423 2.80 -20.78 28.89
CA ARG A 423 1.78 -21.64 28.28
C ARG A 423 0.46 -20.89 28.09
N GLN A 424 0.02 -20.15 29.11
CA GLN A 424 -1.24 -19.40 29.06
C GLN A 424 -1.24 -18.40 27.90
N GLU A 425 -0.15 -17.67 27.70
CA GLU A 425 -0.05 -16.71 26.60
C GLU A 425 -0.02 -17.37 25.23
N LEU A 426 0.62 -18.54 25.10
CA LEU A 426 0.57 -19.35 23.89
C LEU A 426 -0.88 -19.77 23.60
N GLU A 427 -1.62 -20.27 24.59
CA GLU A 427 -3.01 -20.70 24.44
C GLU A 427 -3.93 -19.51 24.08
N GLU A 428 -3.77 -18.37 24.75
CA GLU A 428 -4.52 -17.14 24.46
C GLU A 428 -4.25 -16.62 23.05
N TRP A 429 -2.99 -16.61 22.62
CA TRP A 429 -2.62 -16.10 21.29
C TRP A 429 -3.05 -17.03 20.16
N THR A 430 -2.89 -18.35 20.34
CA THR A 430 -3.21 -19.36 19.31
C THR A 430 -4.67 -19.77 19.30
N GLY A 431 -5.38 -19.63 20.42
CA GLY A 431 -6.72 -20.18 20.63
C GLY A 431 -6.75 -21.72 20.68
N GLU A 432 -5.61 -22.38 20.90
CA GLU A 432 -5.51 -23.83 21.12
C GLU A 432 -5.17 -24.10 22.58
N GLN A 433 -5.67 -25.21 23.13
CA GLN A 433 -5.21 -25.73 24.42
C GLN A 433 -4.03 -26.67 24.19
N VAL A 434 -2.98 -26.54 25.01
CA VAL A 434 -1.78 -27.38 24.90
C VAL A 434 -1.55 -28.14 26.21
N ALA A 435 -1.11 -29.39 26.12
CA ALA A 435 -0.88 -30.21 27.29
C ALA A 435 0.31 -29.71 28.13
N GLU A 436 0.16 -29.76 29.45
CA GLU A 436 1.26 -29.52 30.38
C GLU A 436 2.28 -30.65 30.28
N GLY A 437 3.57 -30.33 30.07
CA GLY A 437 4.63 -31.32 29.91
C GLY A 437 4.77 -31.91 28.51
N GLY A 438 4.04 -31.38 27.51
CA GLY A 438 4.15 -31.78 26.11
C GLY A 438 3.21 -32.90 25.67
N GLU A 439 3.33 -33.28 24.41
CA GLU A 439 2.54 -34.31 23.73
C GLU A 439 3.45 -35.46 23.29
N GLU A 440 2.89 -36.67 23.22
CA GLU A 440 3.56 -37.83 22.64
C GLU A 440 2.69 -38.46 21.55
N GLU A 441 3.26 -38.62 20.35
CA GLU A 441 2.58 -39.26 19.22
C GLU A 441 3.60 -40.03 18.38
N ALA A 442 3.22 -41.24 17.94
CA ALA A 442 4.10 -42.13 17.16
C ALA A 442 5.48 -42.35 17.81
N GLY A 443 5.52 -42.40 19.15
CA GLY A 443 6.75 -42.56 19.93
C GLY A 443 7.66 -41.33 19.95
N THR A 444 7.22 -40.18 19.43
CA THR A 444 7.96 -38.91 19.44
C THR A 444 7.31 -37.94 20.42
N LYS A 445 8.11 -37.45 21.38
CA LYS A 445 7.69 -36.41 22.33
C LYS A 445 7.98 -35.02 21.78
N TYR A 446 7.04 -34.10 21.99
CA TYR A 446 7.21 -32.71 21.57
C TYR A 446 6.42 -31.74 22.43
N GLU A 447 6.85 -30.48 22.43
CA GLU A 447 6.22 -29.39 23.18
C GLU A 447 5.92 -28.21 22.26
N PHE A 448 4.71 -27.63 22.38
CA PHE A 448 4.38 -26.38 21.70
C PHE A 448 4.89 -25.19 22.52
N GLN A 449 5.68 -24.33 21.89
CA GLN A 449 6.30 -23.18 22.52
C GLN A 449 6.01 -21.91 21.71
N MET A 450 5.85 -20.78 22.41
CA MET A 450 5.82 -19.46 21.80
C MET A 450 7.02 -18.66 22.29
N TRP A 451 7.81 -18.17 21.34
CA TRP A 451 8.94 -17.30 21.58
C TRP A 451 8.68 -15.94 20.95
N GLU A 452 9.11 -14.90 21.64
CA GLU A 452 8.86 -13.53 21.25
C GLU A 452 10.14 -12.72 21.32
N LYS A 453 10.38 -11.90 20.30
CA LYS A 453 11.57 -11.05 20.23
C LYS A 453 11.52 -10.01 21.34
N THR A 454 12.55 -9.91 22.17
CA THR A 454 12.72 -8.84 23.16
C THR A 454 13.13 -7.55 22.46
N ALA A 455 12.60 -6.41 22.93
CA ALA A 455 12.98 -5.11 22.38
C ALA A 455 14.44 -4.81 22.73
N ASP A 456 15.22 -4.32 21.77
CA ASP A 456 16.61 -3.92 21.99
C ASP A 456 16.68 -2.72 22.95
N GLY A 457 17.06 -2.97 24.21
CA GLY A 457 17.86 -2.07 25.06
C GLY A 457 17.23 -0.78 25.61
N GLU A 458 16.35 -0.88 26.60
CA GLU A 458 16.32 0.04 27.76
C GLU A 458 16.68 -0.77 29.01
N ASP A 459 17.98 -0.97 29.28
CA ASP A 459 18.54 -1.08 30.64
C ASP A 459 20.03 -1.46 30.61
N SER A 460 20.88 -0.49 30.92
CA SER A 460 22.18 -0.62 31.63
C SER A 460 23.02 0.66 31.49
N ARG A 461 22.45 1.79 31.94
CA ARG A 461 23.25 2.93 32.43
C ARG A 461 22.50 3.65 33.56
N SER A 462 22.59 3.06 34.74
CA SER A 462 22.80 3.75 36.03
C SER A 462 22.90 2.71 37.13
#